data_AF-A0A5C5VES2-F1
#
_entry.id   AF-A0A5C5VES2-F1
#
_cell.length_a   1.000
_cell.length_b   1.000
_cell.length_c   1.000
_cell.angle_alpha   90.00
_cell.angle_beta   90.00
_cell.angle_gamma   90.00
#
_symmetry.space_group_name_H-M   'P 1'
#
loop_
_entity.id
_entity.type
_entity.pdbx_description
1 polymer ?
#
loop_
_entity_poly.entity_id
_entity_poly.type
_entity_poly.pdbx_seq_one_letter_code
_entity_poly.pdbx_strand_id
1 'polypeptide(L)'
;MSTLAPHVDIPFCPQQRLDGAERTCGAAALMMVYGSFNSRPRLADVWRSVAQPGPNGPRVPTHRLAADAIASGKPAVCLKSGHDPSECLRWLLNAGWRVIVNHLFDRQSHEGHFSVLLEVDAHTVVLHDPLRGPSRRVTLPRFLDDWLPASPTEEVPGGMLVAIGAKRFADLDDDRCPECALPFPLPPELGVGWETAWNRRWQAAFCPHCDACVVPTWRPVTQDA
;
A
#
# COMPACT_ATOMS: atom_id res chain seq x y z
N MET A 1 -17.59 14.35 -17.22
CA MET A 1 -17.14 15.48 -16.39
C MET A 1 -16.14 14.93 -15.39
N SER A 2 -14.85 15.26 -15.53
CA SER A 2 -13.79 14.76 -14.65
C SER A 2 -13.89 15.50 -13.32
N THR A 3 -14.46 14.87 -12.30
CA THR A 3 -14.32 15.35 -10.92
C THR A 3 -12.87 15.17 -10.54
N LEU A 4 -12.13 16.28 -10.50
CA LEU A 4 -10.79 16.32 -9.91
C LEU A 4 -10.90 15.76 -8.49
N ALA A 5 -10.12 14.73 -8.18
CA ALA A 5 -10.03 14.21 -6.82
C ALA A 5 -9.71 15.35 -5.85
N PRO A 6 -10.26 15.33 -4.62
CA PRO A 6 -9.88 16.32 -3.62
C PRO A 6 -8.36 16.28 -3.43
N HIS A 7 -7.70 17.41 -3.64
CA HIS A 7 -6.26 17.53 -3.40
C HIS A 7 -5.98 17.30 -1.92
N VAL A 8 -5.34 16.17 -1.61
CA VAL A 8 -4.92 15.82 -0.26
C VAL A 8 -3.50 16.30 -0.06
N ASP A 9 -3.29 17.19 0.91
CA ASP A 9 -1.94 17.54 1.34
C ASP A 9 -1.35 16.39 2.20
N ILE A 10 -0.29 15.76 1.69
CA ILE A 10 0.45 14.73 2.39
C ILE A 10 1.80 15.34 2.78
N PRO A 11 2.12 15.51 4.07
CA PRO A 11 3.40 16.11 4.45
C PRO A 11 4.55 15.16 4.10
N PHE A 12 5.68 15.74 3.70
CA PHE A 12 6.91 14.98 3.46
C PHE A 12 7.62 14.62 4.77
N CYS A 13 8.11 13.38 4.85
CA CYS A 13 8.97 12.90 5.94
C CYS A 13 10.13 12.11 5.33
N PRO A 14 11.40 12.59 5.46
CA PRO A 14 12.54 11.82 5.01
C PRO A 14 12.75 10.61 5.94
N GLN A 15 13.25 9.50 5.38
CA GLN A 15 13.70 8.38 6.20
C GLN A 15 14.90 8.79 7.05
N GLN A 16 15.00 8.23 8.25
CA GLN A 16 16.06 8.52 9.21
C GLN A 16 16.70 7.22 9.67
N ARG A 17 17.96 7.29 10.11
CA ARG A 17 18.60 6.14 10.75
C ARG A 17 17.97 5.91 12.14
N LEU A 18 17.43 4.71 12.37
CA LEU A 18 16.72 4.36 13.61
C LEU A 18 17.21 3.03 14.13
N ASP A 19 17.55 2.97 15.41
CA ASP A 19 18.01 1.76 16.09
C ASP A 19 19.13 1.02 15.29
N GLY A 20 20.01 1.81 14.64
CA GLY A 20 21.10 1.31 13.80
C GLY A 20 20.76 1.04 12.33
N ALA A 21 19.48 0.97 11.96
CA ALA A 21 19.01 0.64 10.61
C ALA A 21 18.81 1.88 9.72
N GLU A 22 19.15 1.76 8.44
CA GLU A 22 19.00 2.83 7.43
C GLU A 22 17.80 2.59 6.49
N ARG A 23 17.28 1.36 6.44
CA ARG A 23 16.15 0.94 5.58
C ARG A 23 14.79 1.21 6.23
N THR A 24 14.55 2.47 6.60
CA THR A 24 13.37 2.90 7.37
C THR A 24 12.27 3.54 6.51
N CYS A 25 12.36 3.40 5.18
CA CYS A 25 11.43 4.03 4.22
C CYS A 25 9.96 3.69 4.46
N GLY A 26 9.63 2.46 4.88
CA GLY A 26 8.25 2.07 5.22
C GLY A 26 7.67 2.85 6.40
N ALA A 27 8.47 3.08 7.45
CA ALA A 27 8.04 3.87 8.61
C ALA A 27 7.89 5.36 8.25
N ALA A 28 8.81 5.89 7.44
CA ALA A 28 8.71 7.25 6.92
C ALA A 28 7.47 7.43 6.02
N ALA A 29 7.14 6.45 5.18
CA ALA A 29 5.93 6.45 4.38
C ALA A 29 4.65 6.50 5.24
N LEU A 30 4.59 5.71 6.32
CA LEU A 30 3.48 5.79 7.29
C LEU A 30 3.41 7.14 7.99
N MET A 31 4.55 7.74 8.37
CA MET A 31 4.57 9.08 8.95
C MET A 31 3.94 10.14 8.04
N MET A 32 4.21 10.07 6.73
CA MET A 32 3.60 10.96 5.74
C MET A 32 2.09 10.73 5.65
N VAL A 33 1.66 9.48 5.56
CA VAL A 33 0.24 9.12 5.51
C VAL A 33 -0.50 9.56 6.78
N TYR A 34 0.05 9.28 7.96
CA TYR A 34 -0.53 9.70 9.25
C TYR A 34 -0.58 11.22 9.37
N GLY A 35 0.45 11.92 8.92
CA GLY A 35 0.46 13.38 8.88
C GLY A 35 -0.70 13.94 8.05
N SER A 36 -1.04 13.31 6.92
CA SER A 36 -2.20 13.69 6.08
C SER A 36 -3.57 13.45 6.75
N PHE A 37 -3.58 12.71 7.87
CA PHE A 37 -4.75 12.49 8.74
C PHE A 37 -4.67 13.29 10.04
N ASN A 38 -3.77 14.28 10.13
CA ASN A 38 -3.47 15.05 11.33
C ASN A 38 -3.00 14.20 12.53
N SER A 39 -2.48 13.00 12.27
CA SER A 39 -1.82 12.15 13.27
C SER A 39 -0.30 12.33 13.19
N ARG A 40 0.36 12.40 14.34
CA ARG A 40 1.81 12.65 14.43
C ARG A 40 2.48 11.73 15.46
N PRO A 41 2.50 10.40 15.24
CA PRO A 41 3.28 9.52 16.10
C PRO A 41 4.77 9.84 15.98
N ARG A 42 5.61 9.26 16.84
CA ARG A 42 7.07 9.37 16.67
C ARG A 42 7.52 8.36 15.63
N LEU A 43 8.37 8.77 14.69
CA LEU A 43 8.91 7.89 13.65
C LEU A 43 9.57 6.62 14.23
N ALA A 44 10.27 6.74 15.37
CA ALA A 44 10.88 5.60 16.05
C ALA A 44 9.85 4.59 16.60
N ASP A 45 8.66 5.05 17.02
CA ASP A 45 7.60 4.15 17.51
C ASP A 45 6.97 3.41 16.34
N VAL A 46 6.71 4.11 15.23
CA VAL A 46 6.24 3.48 13.98
C VAL A 46 7.26 2.44 13.50
N TRP A 47 8.54 2.80 13.46
CA TRP A 47 9.62 1.88 13.07
C TRP A 47 9.63 0.61 13.92
N ARG A 48 9.63 0.73 15.24
CA ARG A 48 9.64 -0.43 16.16
C ARG A 48 8.37 -1.26 16.07
N SER A 49 7.25 -0.64 15.71
CA SER A 49 6.05 -1.37 15.37
C SER A 49 6.30 -2.17 14.10
N VAL A 50 6.57 -1.55 12.95
CA VAL A 50 6.50 -2.26 11.65
C VAL A 50 7.71 -3.11 11.28
N ALA A 51 8.89 -2.82 11.83
CA ALA A 51 10.12 -3.52 11.48
C ALA A 51 10.13 -4.98 11.96
N GLN A 52 10.72 -5.85 11.15
CA GLN A 52 10.94 -7.26 11.43
C GLN A 52 12.39 -7.63 11.11
N PRO A 53 12.99 -8.61 11.81
CA PRO A 53 14.27 -9.18 11.41
C PRO A 53 14.23 -9.67 9.96
N GLY A 54 15.33 -9.47 9.23
CA GLY A 54 15.51 -9.95 7.86
C GLY A 54 16.97 -10.36 7.62
N PRO A 55 17.24 -11.07 6.52
CA PRO A 55 18.59 -11.58 6.22
C PRO A 55 19.64 -10.48 6.07
N ASN A 56 19.22 -9.29 5.61
CA ASN A 56 20.08 -8.12 5.41
C ASN A 56 19.85 -7.03 6.49
N GLY A 57 19.44 -7.45 7.69
CA GLY A 57 19.05 -6.58 8.79
C GLY A 57 17.54 -6.30 8.84
N PRO A 58 17.09 -5.47 9.80
CA PRO A 58 15.68 -5.17 9.98
C PRO A 58 15.07 -4.52 8.74
N ARG A 59 13.88 -4.98 8.35
CA ARG A 59 13.11 -4.47 7.20
C ARG A 59 11.62 -4.39 7.52
N VAL A 60 10.86 -3.76 6.63
CA VAL A 60 9.40 -3.64 6.79
C VAL A 60 8.69 -4.44 5.70
N PRO A 61 8.09 -5.59 6.03
CA PRO A 61 7.16 -6.27 5.12
C PRO A 61 5.96 -5.39 4.78
N THR A 62 5.50 -5.41 3.53
CA THR A 62 4.41 -4.52 3.05
C THR A 62 3.13 -4.65 3.88
N HIS A 63 2.71 -5.87 4.23
CA HIS A 63 1.49 -6.11 5.03
C HIS A 63 1.54 -5.48 6.43
N ARG A 64 2.75 -5.31 7.02
CA ARG A 64 2.92 -4.68 8.34
C ARG A 64 2.52 -3.19 8.32
N LEU A 65 2.64 -2.52 7.17
CA LEU A 65 2.19 -1.14 7.04
C LEU A 65 0.66 -1.06 7.17
N ALA A 66 -0.06 -2.00 6.58
CA ALA A 66 -1.51 -2.11 6.74
C ALA A 66 -1.88 -2.46 8.18
N ALA A 67 -1.15 -3.37 8.81
CA ALA A 67 -1.35 -3.77 10.21
C ALA A 67 -1.24 -2.58 11.18
N ASP A 68 -0.20 -1.76 11.01
CA ASP A 68 0.03 -0.57 11.85
C ASP A 68 -1.06 0.48 11.67
N ALA A 69 -1.50 0.69 10.42
CA ALA A 69 -2.61 1.59 10.12
C ALA A 69 -3.92 1.12 10.75
N ILE A 70 -4.22 -0.18 10.69
CA ILE A 70 -5.39 -0.81 11.33
C ILE A 70 -5.30 -0.65 12.85
N ALA A 71 -4.16 -0.95 13.46
CA ALA A 71 -3.93 -0.77 14.90
C ALA A 71 -4.08 0.70 15.33
N SER A 72 -3.76 1.65 14.45
CA SER A 72 -3.97 3.09 14.62
C SER A 72 -5.42 3.54 14.35
N GLY A 73 -6.33 2.60 14.09
CA GLY A 73 -7.74 2.86 13.85
C GLY A 73 -8.03 3.44 12.46
N LYS A 74 -7.18 3.19 11.46
CA LYS A 74 -7.41 3.56 10.05
C LYS A 74 -7.72 2.31 9.24
N PRO A 75 -8.67 2.37 8.30
CA PRO A 75 -8.86 1.27 7.38
C PRO A 75 -7.65 1.15 6.48
N ALA A 76 -7.14 -0.06 6.34
CA ALA A 76 -6.02 -0.32 5.47
C ALA A 76 -6.11 -1.72 4.88
N VAL A 77 -5.57 -1.86 3.67
CA VAL A 77 -5.48 -3.16 2.99
C VAL A 77 -4.21 -3.19 2.14
N CYS A 78 -3.53 -4.33 2.17
CA CYS A 78 -2.41 -4.63 1.29
C CYS A 78 -2.95 -5.34 0.04
N LEU A 79 -2.68 -4.80 -1.15
CA LEU A 79 -3.26 -5.24 -2.42
C LEU A 79 -2.17 -5.47 -3.47
N LYS A 80 -2.46 -6.39 -4.40
CA LYS A 80 -1.72 -6.53 -5.65
C LYS A 80 -2.56 -6.07 -6.83
N SER A 81 -2.02 -5.16 -7.64
CA SER A 81 -2.69 -4.61 -8.82
C SER A 81 -2.99 -5.68 -9.87
N GLY A 82 -4.12 -5.52 -10.55
CA GLY A 82 -4.55 -6.31 -11.69
C GLY A 82 -4.01 -5.82 -13.03
N HIS A 83 -4.78 -6.08 -14.09
CA HIS A 83 -4.33 -5.88 -15.47
C HIS A 83 -4.15 -4.40 -15.90
N ASP A 84 -4.82 -3.44 -15.25
CA ASP A 84 -4.61 -2.01 -15.50
C ASP A 84 -4.05 -1.32 -14.23
N PRO A 85 -2.73 -1.36 -14.03
CA PRO A 85 -2.08 -0.85 -12.81
C PRO A 85 -2.27 0.66 -12.64
N SER A 86 -2.27 1.42 -13.74
CA SER A 86 -2.44 2.87 -13.71
C SER A 86 -3.86 3.27 -13.27
N GLU A 87 -4.87 2.52 -13.72
CA GLU A 87 -6.26 2.75 -13.34
C GLU A 87 -6.50 2.39 -11.88
N CYS A 88 -5.84 1.35 -11.36
CA CYS A 88 -5.90 0.98 -9.94
C CYS A 88 -5.44 2.13 -9.04
N LEU A 89 -4.30 2.74 -9.37
CA LEU A 89 -3.75 3.87 -8.62
C LEU A 89 -4.65 5.10 -8.69
N ARG A 90 -5.09 5.47 -9.91
CA ARG A 90 -6.03 6.60 -10.11
C ARG A 90 -7.31 6.40 -9.32
N TRP A 91 -7.83 5.18 -9.29
CA TRP A 91 -9.05 4.85 -8.59
C TRP A 91 -8.92 5.04 -7.08
N LEU A 92 -7.82 4.57 -6.47
CA LEU A 92 -7.55 4.78 -5.04
C LEU A 92 -7.47 6.27 -4.68
N LEU A 93 -6.73 7.05 -5.47
CA LEU A 93 -6.61 8.50 -5.24
C LEU A 93 -7.98 9.21 -5.38
N ASN A 94 -8.76 8.86 -6.41
CA ASN A 94 -10.11 9.40 -6.61
C ASN A 94 -11.07 9.03 -5.46
N ALA A 95 -10.89 7.86 -4.86
CA ALA A 95 -11.62 7.42 -3.68
C ALA A 95 -11.11 8.06 -2.37
N GLY A 96 -10.07 8.91 -2.42
CA GLY A 96 -9.51 9.62 -1.28
C GLY A 96 -8.58 8.77 -0.39
N TRP A 97 -8.16 7.59 -0.86
CA TRP A 97 -7.23 6.72 -0.16
C TRP A 97 -5.78 7.21 -0.33
N ARG A 98 -4.99 7.10 0.73
CA ARG A 98 -3.54 7.32 0.68
C ARG A 98 -2.90 6.01 0.23
N VAL A 99 -1.93 6.09 -0.67
CA VAL A 99 -1.32 4.90 -1.26
C VAL A 99 0.18 4.89 -1.01
N ILE A 100 0.65 3.82 -0.38
CA ILE A 100 2.07 3.50 -0.27
C ILE A 100 2.37 2.41 -1.29
N VAL A 101 3.32 2.62 -2.18
CA VAL A 101 3.73 1.64 -3.20
C VAL A 101 5.04 0.97 -2.80
N ASN A 102 5.12 -0.35 -2.99
CA ASN A 102 6.36 -1.13 -2.86
C ASN A 102 6.93 -1.37 -4.26
N HIS A 103 8.09 -0.79 -4.55
CA HIS A 103 8.72 -0.83 -5.87
C HIS A 103 10.24 -1.00 -5.74
N LEU A 104 10.93 -1.28 -6.84
CA LEU A 104 12.39 -1.33 -6.84
C LEU A 104 12.97 0.04 -6.53
N PHE A 105 13.97 0.10 -5.64
CA PHE A 105 14.73 1.32 -5.39
C PHE A 105 15.45 1.76 -6.66
N ASP A 106 16.17 0.83 -7.27
CA ASP A 106 16.75 0.93 -8.59
C ASP A 106 16.70 -0.45 -9.28
N ARG A 107 16.89 -0.45 -10.60
CA ARG A 107 16.72 -1.64 -11.44
C ARG A 107 17.87 -2.65 -11.33
N GLN A 108 18.96 -2.30 -10.65
CA GLN A 108 20.18 -3.09 -10.55
C GLN A 108 20.33 -3.74 -9.17
N SER A 109 19.85 -3.10 -8.09
CA SER A 109 20.07 -3.54 -6.71
C SER A 109 19.10 -4.63 -6.24
N HIS A 110 17.99 -4.86 -6.95
CA HIS A 110 16.87 -5.73 -6.51
C HIS A 110 16.24 -5.31 -5.17
N GLU A 111 16.68 -4.20 -4.58
CA GLU A 111 16.22 -3.70 -3.29
C GLU A 111 14.82 -3.10 -3.40
N GLY A 112 13.94 -3.48 -2.49
CA GLY A 112 12.62 -2.91 -2.34
C GLY A 112 12.67 -1.55 -1.63
N HIS A 113 11.79 -0.66 -2.07
CA HIS A 113 11.60 0.68 -1.55
C HIS A 113 10.12 1.01 -1.40
N PHE A 114 9.81 1.90 -0.47
CA PHE A 114 8.47 2.44 -0.28
C PHE A 114 8.43 3.92 -0.62
N SER A 115 7.44 4.32 -1.41
CA SER A 115 7.12 5.71 -1.69
C SER A 115 5.62 5.96 -1.50
N VAL A 116 5.24 7.20 -1.23
CA VAL A 116 3.83 7.61 -1.10
C VAL A 116 3.38 8.28 -2.38
N LEU A 117 2.31 7.77 -2.98
CA LEU A 117 1.69 8.32 -4.18
C LEU A 117 0.88 9.58 -3.86
N LEU A 118 1.14 10.64 -4.63
CA LEU A 118 0.42 11.91 -4.56
C LEU A 118 -0.52 12.07 -5.76
N GLU A 119 0.00 11.81 -6.96
CA GLU A 119 -0.72 12.01 -8.21
C GLU A 119 -0.35 10.93 -9.22
N VAL A 120 -1.30 10.58 -10.08
CA VAL A 120 -1.06 9.79 -11.30
C VAL A 120 -1.98 10.29 -12.41
N ASP A 121 -1.37 10.64 -13.54
CA ASP A 121 -2.06 10.97 -14.78
C ASP A 121 -1.64 10.02 -15.92
N ALA A 122 -2.02 10.34 -17.15
CA ALA A 122 -1.72 9.50 -18.32
C ALA A 122 -0.21 9.39 -18.65
N HIS A 123 0.62 10.29 -18.13
CA HIS A 123 2.03 10.44 -18.48
C HIS A 123 2.94 10.48 -17.26
N THR A 124 2.46 10.98 -16.12
CA THR A 124 3.30 11.22 -14.94
C THR A 124 2.75 10.59 -13.67
N VAL A 125 3.67 10.27 -12.78
CA VAL A 125 3.43 9.83 -11.41
C VAL A 125 4.21 10.75 -10.49
N VAL A 126 3.58 11.21 -9.42
CA VAL A 126 4.20 12.08 -8.41
C VAL A 126 4.24 11.35 -7.08
N LEU A 127 5.44 11.27 -6.49
CA LEU A 127 5.71 10.51 -5.28
C LEU A 127 6.41 11.37 -4.23
N HIS A 128 6.05 11.18 -2.96
CA HIS A 128 7.01 11.42 -1.88
C HIS A 128 7.91 10.18 -1.74
N ASP A 129 9.21 10.38 -1.93
CA ASP A 129 10.23 9.35 -1.80
C ASP A 129 11.04 9.63 -0.53
N PRO A 130 10.93 8.80 0.52
CA PRO A 130 11.62 9.03 1.80
C PRO A 130 13.13 9.21 1.68
N LEU A 131 13.76 8.64 0.65
CA LEU A 131 15.19 8.74 0.42
C LEU A 131 15.57 9.85 -0.56
N ARG A 132 14.76 10.04 -1.60
CA ARG A 132 15.09 10.96 -2.72
C ARG A 132 14.40 12.32 -2.65
N GLY A 133 13.46 12.53 -1.75
CA GLY A 133 12.83 13.82 -1.48
C GLY A 133 11.35 13.93 -1.85
N PRO A 134 10.75 15.11 -1.62
CA PRO A 134 9.33 15.34 -1.82
C PRO A 134 8.93 15.49 -3.29
N SER A 135 7.65 15.23 -3.59
CA SER A 135 6.96 15.53 -4.85
C SER A 135 7.76 15.23 -6.12
N ARG A 136 8.46 14.09 -6.12
CA ARG A 136 9.25 13.63 -7.24
C ARG A 136 8.33 13.21 -8.36
N ARG A 137 8.45 13.90 -9.49
CA ARG A 137 7.73 13.57 -10.72
C ARG A 137 8.58 12.62 -11.56
N VAL A 138 8.00 11.49 -11.93
CA VAL A 138 8.59 10.49 -12.85
C VAL A 138 7.59 10.19 -13.97
N THR A 139 8.08 9.64 -15.08
CA THR A 139 7.18 9.20 -16.15
C THR A 139 6.44 7.93 -15.71
N LEU A 140 5.18 7.80 -16.12
CA LEU A 140 4.37 6.61 -15.82
C LEU A 140 5.05 5.32 -16.31
N PRO A 141 5.59 5.22 -17.55
CA PRO A 141 6.31 4.02 -17.97
C PRO A 141 7.50 3.70 -17.07
N ARG A 142 8.28 4.71 -16.66
CA ARG A 142 9.42 4.48 -15.78
C ARG A 142 9.00 3.97 -14.41
N PHE A 143 7.96 4.56 -13.84
CA PHE A 143 7.39 4.09 -12.58
C PHE A 143 6.88 2.66 -12.68
N LEU A 144 6.16 2.32 -13.76
CA LEU A 144 5.65 0.97 -13.98
C LEU A 144 6.78 -0.06 -14.13
N ASP A 145 7.90 0.28 -14.80
CA ASP A 145 9.07 -0.60 -14.87
C ASP A 145 9.65 -0.93 -13.48
N ASP A 146 9.67 0.05 -12.58
CA ASP A 146 10.20 -0.12 -11.21
C ASP A 146 9.15 -0.81 -10.28
N TRP A 147 7.86 -0.61 -10.53
CA TRP A 147 6.75 -1.16 -9.70
C TRP A 147 6.28 -2.55 -10.14
N LEU A 148 6.40 -2.87 -11.43
CA LEU A 148 6.04 -4.14 -12.05
C LEU A 148 7.28 -4.74 -12.75
N PRO A 149 8.32 -5.13 -11.98
CA PRO A 149 9.54 -5.63 -12.57
C PRO A 149 9.27 -6.90 -13.39
N ALA A 150 9.94 -7.02 -14.54
CA ALA A 150 9.82 -8.18 -15.42
C ALA A 150 10.16 -9.51 -14.72
N SER A 151 11.07 -9.45 -13.75
CA SER A 151 11.40 -10.55 -12.86
C SER A 151 11.16 -10.11 -11.42
N PRO A 152 10.12 -10.64 -10.74
CA PRO A 152 9.88 -10.38 -9.33
C PRO A 152 11.11 -10.70 -8.47
N THR A 153 11.32 -9.93 -7.41
CA THR A 153 12.36 -10.19 -6.41
C THR A 153 11.72 -10.61 -5.09
N GLU A 154 12.52 -11.09 -4.14
CA GLU A 154 12.02 -11.37 -2.77
C GLU A 154 11.43 -10.13 -2.10
N GLU A 155 11.91 -8.93 -2.44
CA GLU A 155 11.47 -7.68 -1.81
C GLU A 155 10.43 -6.91 -2.64
N VAL A 156 10.32 -7.20 -3.94
CA VAL A 156 9.38 -6.56 -4.86
C VAL A 156 8.70 -7.64 -5.74
N PRO A 157 7.59 -8.22 -5.25
CA PRO A 157 6.78 -9.18 -6.01
C PRO A 157 6.06 -8.58 -7.24
N GLY A 158 6.10 -7.26 -7.39
CA GLY A 158 5.44 -6.49 -8.44
C GLY A 158 3.97 -6.15 -8.13
N GLY A 159 3.61 -4.88 -8.36
CA GLY A 159 2.23 -4.40 -8.27
C GLY A 159 1.69 -4.27 -6.86
N MET A 160 2.55 -4.34 -5.85
CA MET A 160 2.19 -4.32 -4.44
C MET A 160 1.98 -2.89 -3.94
N LEU A 161 0.90 -2.66 -3.21
CA LEU A 161 0.61 -1.39 -2.55
C LEU A 161 -0.11 -1.60 -1.21
N VAL A 162 -0.10 -0.58 -0.38
CA VAL A 162 -0.99 -0.44 0.77
C VAL A 162 -1.86 0.78 0.57
N ALA A 163 -3.18 0.56 0.60
CA ALA A 163 -4.17 1.62 0.60
C ALA A 163 -4.59 1.89 2.04
N ILE A 164 -4.59 3.16 2.46
CA ILE A 164 -5.02 3.60 3.81
C ILE A 164 -6.08 4.70 3.70
N GLY A 165 -7.25 4.48 4.31
CA GLY A 165 -8.39 5.39 4.27
C GLY A 165 -8.49 6.30 5.50
N ALA A 166 -9.25 7.40 5.38
CA ALA A 166 -9.40 8.39 6.44
C ALA A 166 -10.45 8.04 7.50
N LYS A 167 -11.57 7.45 7.06
CA LYS A 167 -12.73 7.09 7.89
C LYS A 167 -12.47 5.77 8.56
N ARG A 168 -12.74 5.63 9.86
CA ARG A 168 -12.73 4.31 10.50
C ARG A 168 -13.59 3.34 9.70
N PHE A 169 -13.17 2.09 9.65
CA PHE A 169 -14.10 1.03 9.28
C PHE A 169 -15.36 1.17 10.13
N ALA A 170 -16.55 1.02 9.52
CA ALA A 170 -17.71 0.57 10.29
C ALA A 170 -17.31 -0.75 10.96
N ASP A 171 -17.84 -1.10 12.13
CA ASP A 171 -17.51 -2.37 12.79
C ASP A 171 -17.56 -3.49 11.75
N LEU A 172 -16.38 -3.96 11.34
CA LEU A 172 -16.30 -5.00 10.34
C LEU A 172 -16.72 -6.25 11.06
N ASP A 173 -17.58 -7.02 10.42
CA ASP A 173 -17.98 -8.34 10.86
C ASP A 173 -16.75 -9.24 11.09
N ASP A 174 -16.97 -10.46 11.58
CA ASP A 174 -15.99 -11.48 12.00
C ASP A 174 -14.99 -11.95 10.90
N ASP A 175 -14.68 -11.11 9.92
CA ASP A 175 -13.71 -11.27 8.83
C ASP A 175 -12.33 -11.66 9.38
N ARG A 176 -11.98 -12.92 9.17
CA ARG A 176 -10.75 -13.52 9.67
C ARG A 176 -9.93 -14.11 8.55
N CYS A 177 -8.62 -13.98 8.69
CA CYS A 177 -7.70 -14.68 7.82
C CYS A 177 -7.87 -16.20 7.98
N PRO A 178 -8.03 -16.97 6.88
CA PRO A 178 -8.16 -18.42 6.97
C PRO A 178 -6.88 -19.11 7.46
N GLU A 179 -5.72 -18.45 7.32
CA GLU A 179 -4.42 -19.02 7.72
C GLU A 179 -4.09 -18.76 9.20
N CYS A 180 -4.39 -17.57 9.73
CA CYS A 180 -3.98 -17.18 11.09
C CYS A 180 -5.13 -16.83 12.04
N ALA A 181 -6.38 -16.87 11.56
CA ALA A 181 -7.61 -16.55 12.31
C ALA A 181 -7.68 -15.13 12.92
N LEU A 182 -6.68 -14.29 12.69
CA LEU A 182 -6.67 -12.89 13.10
C LEU A 182 -7.54 -12.03 12.17
N PRO A 183 -8.05 -10.89 12.64
CA PRO A 183 -8.88 -9.99 11.85
C PRO A 183 -8.21 -9.63 10.51
N PHE A 184 -8.92 -9.82 9.42
CA PHE A 184 -8.45 -9.43 8.09
C PHE A 184 -9.53 -8.64 7.37
N PRO A 185 -9.62 -7.34 7.65
CA PRO A 185 -10.65 -6.50 7.10
C PRO A 185 -10.39 -6.20 5.62
N LEU A 186 -11.42 -6.39 4.79
CA LEU A 186 -11.38 -6.07 3.37
C LEU A 186 -12.35 -4.90 3.11
N PRO A 187 -11.88 -3.75 2.59
CA PRO A 187 -12.76 -2.60 2.33
C PRO A 187 -13.68 -2.85 1.10
N PRO A 188 -15.00 -3.08 1.27
CA PRO A 188 -15.89 -3.37 0.15
C PRO A 188 -16.03 -2.20 -0.82
N GLU A 189 -15.83 -0.96 -0.37
CA GLU A 189 -15.74 0.22 -1.24
C GLU A 189 -14.56 0.16 -2.21
N LEU A 190 -13.52 -0.62 -1.84
CA LEU A 190 -12.41 -0.96 -2.72
C LEU A 190 -12.68 -2.21 -3.59
N GLY A 191 -13.92 -2.70 -3.60
CA GLY A 191 -14.32 -3.85 -4.41
C GLY A 191 -13.54 -5.11 -4.03
N VAL A 192 -13.19 -5.24 -2.75
CA VAL A 192 -12.58 -6.42 -2.14
C VAL A 192 -13.41 -6.78 -0.92
N GLY A 193 -13.74 -8.05 -0.78
CA GLY A 193 -14.53 -8.54 0.34
C GLY A 193 -14.64 -10.05 0.32
N TRP A 194 -14.95 -10.64 1.47
CA TRP A 194 -15.02 -12.08 1.65
C TRP A 194 -16.25 -12.70 0.97
N GLU A 195 -17.37 -11.99 0.97
CA GLU A 195 -18.65 -12.44 0.39
C GLU A 195 -19.09 -11.63 -0.83
N THR A 196 -18.36 -10.54 -1.16
CA THR A 196 -18.71 -9.64 -2.26
C THR A 196 -17.92 -9.92 -3.53
N ALA A 197 -18.45 -9.52 -4.68
CA ALA A 197 -17.73 -9.61 -5.95
C ALA A 197 -16.40 -8.84 -5.91
N TRP A 198 -15.33 -9.50 -6.34
CA TRP A 198 -14.00 -8.93 -6.37
C TRP A 198 -13.76 -8.13 -7.65
N ASN A 199 -13.28 -6.91 -7.52
CA ASN A 199 -12.99 -6.05 -8.65
C ASN A 199 -11.74 -6.54 -9.39
N ARG A 200 -11.82 -6.69 -10.72
CA ARG A 200 -10.70 -7.10 -11.59
C ARG A 200 -9.44 -6.21 -11.49
N ARG A 201 -9.56 -5.03 -10.87
CA ARG A 201 -8.44 -4.16 -10.50
C ARG A 201 -7.46 -4.84 -9.54
N TRP A 202 -7.87 -5.88 -8.83
CA TRP A 202 -7.05 -6.51 -7.80
C TRP A 202 -6.84 -7.99 -8.11
N GLN A 203 -5.57 -8.40 -8.15
CA GLN A 203 -5.20 -9.82 -8.26
C GLN A 203 -5.30 -10.52 -6.91
N ALA A 204 -5.01 -9.82 -5.83
CA ALA A 204 -4.98 -10.37 -4.49
C ALA A 204 -5.07 -9.27 -3.41
N ALA A 205 -5.47 -9.70 -2.21
CA ALA A 205 -5.28 -8.97 -0.96
C ALA A 205 -4.41 -9.82 -0.01
N PHE A 206 -3.68 -9.16 0.89
CA PHE A 206 -2.75 -9.84 1.79
C PHE A 206 -3.09 -9.55 3.26
N CYS A 207 -3.10 -10.61 4.07
CA CYS A 207 -3.44 -10.52 5.48
C CYS A 207 -2.43 -9.60 6.20
N PRO A 208 -2.90 -8.58 6.95
CA PRO A 208 -2.02 -7.67 7.69
C PRO A 208 -1.23 -8.36 8.81
N HIS A 209 -1.56 -9.59 9.19
CA HIS A 209 -0.93 -10.28 10.31
C HIS A 209 0.07 -11.36 9.91
N CYS A 210 -0.20 -12.12 8.84
CA CYS A 210 0.62 -13.26 8.43
C CYS A 210 0.99 -13.27 6.95
N ASP A 211 0.68 -12.19 6.20
CA ASP A 211 0.96 -12.06 4.76
C ASP A 211 0.25 -13.09 3.85
N ALA A 212 -0.71 -13.85 4.41
CA ALA A 212 -1.48 -14.81 3.64
C ALA A 212 -2.19 -14.12 2.46
N CYS A 213 -1.99 -14.66 1.27
CA CYS A 213 -2.57 -14.17 0.03
C CYS A 213 -3.99 -14.71 -0.13
N VAL A 214 -4.95 -13.81 -0.31
CA VAL A 214 -6.32 -14.13 -0.70
C VAL A 214 -6.54 -13.62 -2.11
N VAL A 215 -6.92 -14.53 -2.98
CA VAL A 215 -7.23 -14.24 -4.39
C VAL A 215 -8.75 -14.23 -4.59
N PRO A 216 -9.26 -13.54 -5.63
CA PRO A 216 -10.66 -13.62 -6.01
C PRO A 216 -11.10 -15.08 -6.12
N THR A 217 -12.04 -15.52 -5.29
CA THR A 217 -12.80 -16.73 -5.61
C THR A 217 -13.76 -16.34 -6.73
N TRP A 218 -13.37 -16.59 -7.98
CA TRP A 218 -14.28 -16.36 -9.10
C TRP A 218 -15.49 -17.29 -8.94
N ARG A 219 -16.60 -16.76 -8.42
CA ARG A 219 -17.92 -17.34 -8.65
C ARG A 219 -18.48 -16.63 -9.87
N PRO A 220 -18.68 -17.31 -11.01
CA PRO A 220 -19.53 -16.72 -12.04
C PRO A 220 -20.85 -16.42 -11.37
N VAL A 221 -21.33 -15.18 -11.51
CA VAL A 221 -22.74 -14.89 -11.28
C VAL A 221 -23.47 -15.85 -12.21
N THR A 222 -24.10 -16.88 -11.67
CA THR A 222 -25.14 -17.58 -12.39
C THR A 222 -26.15 -16.49 -12.72
N GLN A 223 -26.27 -16.15 -14.00
CA GLN A 223 -27.42 -15.41 -14.47
C GLN A 223 -28.63 -16.26 -14.07
N ASP A 224 -29.35 -15.81 -13.04
CA ASP A 224 -30.66 -16.35 -12.75
C ASP A 224 -31.50 -16.19 -14.04
N ALA A 225 -31.93 -17.34 -14.56
CA ALA A 225 -32.89 -17.47 -15.64
C ALA A 225 -34.32 -17.33 -15.10
#